data_AF-X1TJL6-F1
#
_entry.id   AF-X1TJL6-F1
#
_cell.length_a   1.000
_cell.length_b   1.000
_cell.length_c   1.000
_cell.angle_alpha   90.00
_cell.angle_beta   90.00
_cell.angle_gamma   90.00
#
_symmetry.space_group_name_H-M   'P 1'
#
loop_
_entity.id
_entity.type
_entity.pdbx_description
1 polymer ?
#
loop_
_entity_poly.entity_id
_entity_poly.type
_entity_poly.pdbx_seq_one_letter_code
_entity_poly.pdbx_strand_id
1 'polypeptide(L)'
;VLNGYSPALIEKDRMTVAKLLQGQGYETACIGKWHLGGGWYTPEGEPFKPERRQPLNVDFSRGMVDCPNDHGFDYSFITAACSTVDSPYVFIENGQCSELPTATMERTDSPITFGSREGPMVPGWKNEDVDPTYIVKSKEFISQHLENNGAQPFFLYLALSAPHAPWLPPDFVKGLTMEGPRGDLVALVDWCVGQISDYLDEQGIADDTLLIFTSDNGPRVGAKGHKSSGPYRGYKSHIWEGGHREPFIARWPGKIQPGSTSDEPIELTDLYATCAALT
;
A
#
# COMPACT_ATOMS: atom_id res chain seq x y z
N VAL A 1 0.52 -15.95 -1.18
CA VAL A 1 0.97 -14.66 -0.63
C VAL A 1 2.45 -14.52 -0.92
N LEU A 2 2.86 -13.46 -1.60
CA LEU A 2 4.26 -13.20 -1.92
C LEU A 2 5.02 -12.69 -0.69
N ASN A 3 6.35 -12.80 -0.72
CA ASN A 3 7.27 -12.15 0.22
C ASN A 3 8.14 -11.12 -0.53
N GLY A 4 9.00 -10.38 0.18
CA GLY A 4 9.78 -9.27 -0.40
C GLY A 4 10.83 -9.66 -1.45
N TYR A 5 11.08 -10.97 -1.64
CA TYR A 5 12.02 -11.49 -2.64
C TYR A 5 11.34 -12.31 -3.73
N SER A 6 10.00 -12.37 -3.73
CA SER A 6 9.27 -13.14 -4.72
C SER A 6 9.40 -12.51 -6.11
N PRO A 7 9.49 -13.33 -7.18
CA PRO A 7 9.54 -12.81 -8.54
C PRO A 7 8.27 -12.02 -8.87
N ALA A 8 8.40 -11.06 -9.79
CA ALA A 8 7.27 -10.30 -10.30
C ALA A 8 6.16 -11.21 -10.82
N LEU A 9 4.91 -10.90 -10.47
CA LEU A 9 3.73 -11.59 -11.00
C LEU A 9 3.15 -10.90 -12.23
N ILE A 10 3.42 -9.60 -12.39
CA ILE A 10 2.94 -8.84 -13.54
C ILE A 10 3.82 -9.18 -14.74
N GLU A 11 3.21 -9.71 -15.79
CA GLU A 11 3.90 -9.92 -17.07
C GLU A 11 4.33 -8.56 -17.65
N LYS A 12 5.52 -8.50 -18.25
CA LYS A 12 6.12 -7.23 -18.69
C LYS A 12 5.23 -6.43 -19.65
N ASP A 13 4.52 -7.11 -20.53
CA ASP A 13 3.61 -6.56 -21.54
C ASP A 13 2.16 -6.39 -21.05
N ARG A 14 1.85 -6.82 -19.81
CA ARG A 14 0.53 -6.62 -19.21
C ARG A 14 0.25 -5.12 -19.09
N MET A 15 -0.89 -4.70 -19.64
CA MET A 15 -1.42 -3.35 -19.41
C MET A 15 -1.90 -3.24 -17.97
N THR A 16 -1.50 -2.17 -17.29
CA THR A 16 -1.89 -1.84 -15.91
C THR A 16 -2.71 -0.55 -15.91
N VAL A 17 -3.41 -0.26 -14.81
CA VAL A 17 -4.10 1.04 -14.64
C VAL A 17 -3.10 2.20 -14.77
N ALA A 18 -1.91 2.06 -14.20
CA ALA A 18 -0.87 3.08 -14.28
C ALA A 18 -0.39 3.30 -15.73
N LYS A 19 -0.08 2.24 -16.50
CA LYS A 19 0.28 2.37 -17.92
C LYS A 19 -0.84 2.99 -18.76
N LEU A 20 -2.10 2.62 -18.49
CA LEU A 20 -3.26 3.21 -19.16
C LEU A 20 -3.31 4.72 -18.93
N LEU A 21 -3.26 5.15 -17.67
CA LEU A 21 -3.35 6.56 -17.28
C LEU A 21 -2.13 7.37 -17.75
N GLN A 22 -0.92 6.81 -17.63
CA GLN A 22 0.29 7.40 -18.17
C GLN A 22 0.16 7.64 -19.69
N GLY A 23 -0.43 6.69 -20.43
CA GLY A 23 -0.74 6.85 -21.85
C GLY A 23 -1.75 7.97 -22.17
N GLN A 24 -2.55 8.39 -21.19
CA GLN A 24 -3.47 9.53 -21.27
C GLN A 24 -2.87 10.82 -20.70
N GLY A 25 -1.56 10.83 -20.43
CA GLY A 25 -0.82 12.00 -19.95
C GLY A 25 -0.84 12.19 -18.44
N TYR A 26 -1.32 11.23 -17.65
CA TYR A 26 -1.23 11.32 -16.19
C TYR A 26 0.22 11.16 -15.73
N GLU A 27 0.60 11.93 -14.71
CA GLU A 27 1.73 11.56 -13.85
C GLU A 27 1.26 10.54 -12.82
N THR A 28 2.00 9.45 -12.65
CA THR A 28 1.55 8.28 -11.89
C THR A 28 2.48 7.96 -10.72
N ALA A 29 1.92 7.75 -9.53
CA ALA A 29 2.65 7.42 -8.32
C ALA A 29 2.13 6.16 -7.63
N CYS A 30 3.04 5.30 -7.17
CA CYS A 30 2.75 4.18 -6.30
C CYS A 30 3.43 4.40 -4.94
N ILE A 31 2.64 4.58 -3.88
CA ILE A 31 3.16 4.80 -2.53
C ILE A 31 2.54 3.77 -1.59
N GLY A 32 3.36 3.00 -0.90
CA GLY A 32 2.89 1.99 0.04
C GLY A 32 3.38 0.57 -0.22
N LYS A 33 2.59 -0.42 0.21
CA LYS A 33 2.91 -1.83 0.03
C LYS A 33 2.68 -2.27 -1.42
N TRP A 34 3.73 -2.71 -2.11
CA TRP A 34 3.62 -3.18 -3.50
C TRP A 34 3.02 -4.57 -3.64
N HIS A 35 3.63 -5.57 -2.99
CA HIS A 35 3.14 -6.94 -2.88
C HIS A 35 2.88 -7.72 -4.18
N LEU A 36 3.43 -7.27 -5.32
CA LEU A 36 3.32 -7.94 -6.62
C LEU A 36 4.64 -8.58 -7.10
N GLY A 37 5.63 -8.64 -6.20
CA GLY A 37 6.95 -9.18 -6.45
C GLY A 37 7.84 -8.20 -7.22
N GLY A 38 9.05 -8.66 -7.51
CA GLY A 38 10.02 -7.98 -8.36
C GLY A 38 11.30 -8.80 -8.49
N GLY A 39 12.40 -8.14 -8.77
CA GLY A 39 13.71 -8.74 -8.95
C GLY A 39 14.78 -8.07 -8.08
N TRP A 40 15.77 -8.88 -7.71
CA TRP A 40 16.95 -8.47 -6.96
C TRP A 40 18.18 -9.07 -7.64
N TYR A 41 19.37 -8.54 -7.34
CA TYR A 41 20.64 -9.07 -7.82
C TYR A 41 21.50 -9.57 -6.67
N THR A 42 22.38 -10.53 -6.95
CA THR A 42 23.47 -10.92 -6.05
C THR A 42 24.63 -9.92 -6.17
N PRO A 43 25.60 -9.92 -5.22
CA PRO A 43 26.81 -9.08 -5.31
C PRO A 43 27.59 -9.29 -6.62
N GLU A 44 27.58 -10.51 -7.16
CA GLU A 44 28.23 -10.87 -8.42
C GLU A 44 27.51 -10.28 -9.66
N GLY A 45 26.31 -9.71 -9.48
CA GLY A 45 25.51 -9.11 -10.55
C GLY A 45 24.56 -10.09 -11.23
N GLU A 46 24.34 -11.27 -10.67
CA GLU A 46 23.38 -12.27 -11.20
C GLU A 46 21.98 -12.06 -10.62
N PRO A 47 20.89 -12.36 -11.36
CA PRO A 47 19.55 -12.31 -10.81
C PRO A 47 19.40 -13.22 -9.59
N PHE A 48 19.00 -12.65 -8.45
CA PHE A 48 18.74 -13.40 -7.23
C PHE A 48 17.50 -14.28 -7.43
N LYS A 49 17.64 -15.58 -7.14
CA LYS A 49 16.56 -16.56 -7.22
C LYS A 49 16.21 -17.00 -5.79
N PRO A 50 15.01 -16.66 -5.28
CA PRO A 50 14.63 -17.02 -3.92
C PRO A 50 14.45 -18.54 -3.80
N GLU A 51 15.39 -19.23 -3.15
CA GLU A 51 15.29 -20.65 -2.85
C GLU A 51 15.16 -20.89 -1.34
N ARG A 52 14.21 -21.75 -0.94
CA ARG A 52 13.84 -22.02 0.48
C ARG A 52 14.99 -22.41 1.41
N ARG A 53 16.14 -22.84 0.88
CA ARG A 53 17.27 -23.38 1.67
C ARG A 53 18.58 -22.62 1.46
N GLN A 54 18.58 -21.57 0.64
CA GLN A 54 19.78 -20.80 0.40
C GLN A 54 19.85 -19.58 1.34
N PRO A 55 21.06 -19.20 1.79
CA PRO A 55 21.23 -17.95 2.49
C PRO A 55 20.78 -16.80 1.58
N LEU A 56 20.21 -15.76 2.19
CA LEU A 56 19.88 -14.56 1.46
C LEU A 56 21.18 -13.92 0.94
N ASN A 57 21.30 -13.78 -0.38
CA ASN A 57 22.47 -13.21 -1.05
C ASN A 57 22.02 -12.11 -2.01
N VAL A 58 21.43 -11.05 -1.45
CA VAL A 58 20.92 -9.89 -2.19
C VAL A 58 21.87 -8.71 -1.99
N ASP A 59 22.27 -8.08 -3.09
CA ASP A 59 22.97 -6.81 -3.11
C ASP A 59 21.96 -5.66 -3.20
N PHE A 60 21.52 -5.18 -2.04
CA PHE A 60 20.55 -4.08 -1.92
C PHE A 60 21.07 -2.76 -2.51
N SER A 61 22.38 -2.60 -2.71
CA SER A 61 22.95 -1.37 -3.31
C SER A 61 22.64 -1.22 -4.79
N ARG A 62 22.23 -2.30 -5.46
CA ARG A 62 21.81 -2.31 -6.87
C ARG A 62 20.34 -1.92 -7.06
N GLY A 63 19.57 -1.88 -5.97
CA GLY A 63 18.14 -1.66 -6.02
C GLY A 63 17.34 -2.88 -6.48
N MET A 64 16.02 -2.72 -6.42
CA MET A 64 15.00 -3.62 -6.91
C MET A 64 14.71 -3.32 -8.39
N VAL A 65 14.54 -4.36 -9.19
CA VAL A 65 14.10 -4.27 -10.60
C VAL A 65 12.74 -4.92 -10.77
N ASP A 66 12.07 -4.70 -11.90
CA ASP A 66 10.70 -5.19 -12.12
C ASP A 66 9.77 -4.68 -11.00
N CYS A 67 9.93 -3.40 -10.70
CA CYS A 67 9.29 -2.65 -9.63
C CYS A 67 8.13 -1.82 -10.19
N PRO A 68 7.37 -1.05 -9.38
CA PRO A 68 6.24 -0.27 -9.90
C PRO A 68 6.59 0.61 -11.11
N ASN A 69 7.82 1.16 -11.15
CA ASN A 69 8.25 2.00 -12.27
C ASN A 69 8.30 1.25 -13.61
N ASP A 70 8.58 -0.05 -13.60
CA ASP A 70 8.55 -0.92 -14.79
C ASP A 70 7.10 -1.24 -15.23
N HIS A 71 6.12 -0.92 -14.40
CA HIS A 71 4.70 -1.22 -14.58
C HIS A 71 3.83 0.03 -14.73
N GLY A 72 4.43 1.13 -15.18
CA GLY A 72 3.73 2.35 -15.61
C GLY A 72 3.58 3.41 -14.54
N PHE A 73 4.31 3.32 -13.42
CA PHE A 73 4.39 4.39 -12.42
C PHE A 73 5.61 5.29 -12.68
N ASP A 74 5.43 6.59 -12.77
CA ASP A 74 6.53 7.55 -12.93
C ASP A 74 7.34 7.69 -11.62
N TYR A 75 6.64 7.66 -10.48
CA TYR A 75 7.22 7.70 -9.14
C TYR A 75 6.81 6.49 -8.30
N SER A 76 7.72 5.96 -7.51
CA SER A 76 7.38 4.96 -6.49
C SER A 76 8.12 5.18 -5.18
N PHE A 77 7.40 4.98 -4.07
CA PHE A 77 7.96 4.90 -2.72
C PHE A 77 7.27 3.78 -1.95
N ILE A 78 7.88 2.60 -1.94
CA ILE A 78 7.21 1.37 -1.54
C ILE A 78 7.97 0.55 -0.51
N THR A 79 7.28 -0.43 0.06
CA THR A 79 7.94 -1.66 0.55
C THR A 79 7.62 -2.82 -0.40
N ALA A 80 8.60 -3.69 -0.65
CA ALA A 80 8.47 -4.80 -1.61
C ALA A 80 7.31 -5.76 -1.26
N ALA A 81 7.11 -5.99 0.03
CA ALA A 81 6.00 -6.79 0.57
C ALA A 81 5.45 -6.12 1.84
N CYS A 82 4.73 -6.88 2.67
CA CYS A 82 4.18 -6.35 3.91
C CYS A 82 5.32 -5.83 4.80
N SER A 83 5.40 -4.50 4.90
CA SER A 83 6.40 -3.71 5.61
C SER A 83 6.60 -4.12 7.07
N THR A 84 5.61 -4.80 7.66
CA THR A 84 5.60 -5.18 9.06
C THR A 84 5.84 -6.68 9.26
N VAL A 85 5.82 -7.49 8.19
CA VAL A 85 5.92 -8.97 8.25
C VAL A 85 7.04 -9.55 7.41
N ASP A 86 7.30 -8.98 6.24
CA ASP A 86 8.15 -9.58 5.21
C ASP A 86 9.39 -8.71 4.98
N SER A 87 10.57 -9.28 5.21
CA SER A 87 11.82 -8.64 4.82
C SER A 87 11.94 -8.55 3.28
N PRO A 88 12.67 -7.55 2.75
CA PRO A 88 13.50 -6.59 3.48
C PRO A 88 12.67 -5.45 4.11
N TYR A 89 13.05 -5.04 5.33
CA TYR A 89 12.45 -3.91 6.05
C TYR A 89 13.16 -2.60 5.66
N VAL A 90 12.80 -2.10 4.49
CA VAL A 90 13.43 -0.94 3.83
C VAL A 90 12.42 -0.29 2.90
N PHE A 91 12.44 1.04 2.81
CA PHE A 91 11.72 1.74 1.75
C PHE A 91 12.52 1.68 0.45
N ILE A 92 11.81 1.52 -0.65
CA ILE A 92 12.37 1.47 -2.00
C ILE A 92 11.76 2.62 -2.77
N GLU A 93 12.59 3.61 -3.12
CA GLU A 93 12.22 4.79 -3.85
C GLU A 93 12.75 4.70 -5.29
N ASN A 94 11.85 4.66 -6.28
CA ASN A 94 12.20 4.49 -7.69
C ASN A 94 13.16 3.32 -7.95
N GLY A 95 12.87 2.18 -7.32
CA GLY A 95 13.69 0.98 -7.38
C GLY A 95 14.94 1.01 -6.50
N GLN A 96 15.31 2.13 -5.87
CA GLN A 96 16.49 2.22 -5.02
C GLN A 96 16.14 2.10 -3.53
N CYS A 97 16.89 1.29 -2.78
CA CYS A 97 16.73 1.27 -1.33
C CYS A 97 17.08 2.64 -0.73
N SER A 98 16.19 3.21 0.08
CA SER A 98 16.39 4.52 0.73
C SER A 98 17.62 4.54 1.64
N GLU A 99 17.91 3.40 2.24
CA GLU A 99 19.10 3.13 3.03
C GLU A 99 19.43 1.63 2.91
N LEU A 100 20.69 1.24 3.10
CA LEU A 100 21.07 -0.17 3.06
C LEU A 100 20.58 -0.90 4.32
N PRO A 101 19.87 -2.04 4.18
CA PRO A 101 19.36 -2.82 5.30
C PRO A 101 20.48 -3.64 5.96
N THR A 102 21.31 -2.95 6.76
CA THR A 102 22.50 -3.50 7.41
C THR A 102 22.24 -4.07 8.81
N ALA A 103 21.05 -3.85 9.36
CA ALA A 103 20.59 -4.47 10.60
C ALA A 103 19.69 -5.68 10.31
N THR A 104 19.28 -6.41 11.35
CA THR A 104 18.38 -7.58 11.24
C THR A 104 17.16 -7.36 12.12
N MET A 105 15.97 -7.44 11.52
CA MET A 105 14.73 -7.56 12.28
C MET A 105 14.73 -8.91 12.98
N GLU A 106 14.64 -8.91 14.30
CA GLU A 106 14.49 -10.14 15.06
C GLU A 106 13.02 -10.57 15.10
N ARG A 107 12.78 -11.89 15.03
CA ARG A 107 11.42 -12.41 15.17
C ARG A 107 10.94 -12.19 16.60
N THR A 108 9.86 -11.45 16.74
CA THR A 108 9.15 -11.28 18.02
C THR A 108 7.85 -12.09 18.00
N ASP A 109 7.78 -13.15 18.81
CA ASP A 109 6.59 -14.00 18.90
C ASP A 109 5.68 -13.52 20.04
N SER A 110 4.69 -12.68 19.71
CA SER A 110 3.63 -12.27 20.63
C SER A 110 2.26 -12.23 19.94
N PRO A 111 1.14 -12.18 20.69
CA PRO A 111 -0.19 -12.04 20.11
C PRO A 111 -0.39 -10.78 19.24
N ILE A 112 0.48 -9.77 19.40
CA ILE A 112 0.44 -8.51 18.67
C ILE A 112 1.43 -8.51 17.52
N THR A 113 2.59 -9.15 17.70
CA THR A 113 3.70 -9.16 16.72
C THR A 113 3.73 -10.40 15.84
N PHE A 114 2.68 -11.22 15.88
CA PHE A 114 2.65 -12.51 15.18
C PHE A 114 2.87 -12.36 13.67
N GLY A 115 3.57 -13.34 13.10
CA GLY A 115 3.83 -13.41 11.67
C GLY A 115 5.07 -12.63 11.23
N SER A 116 5.63 -11.72 12.04
CA SER A 116 6.89 -11.03 11.76
C SER A 116 7.98 -12.03 11.38
N ARG A 117 8.75 -11.75 10.33
CA ARG A 117 9.81 -12.64 9.85
C ARG A 117 11.16 -12.01 10.09
N GLU A 118 12.12 -12.82 10.48
CA GLU A 118 13.50 -12.38 10.57
C GLU A 118 14.03 -11.99 9.19
N GLY A 119 14.85 -10.94 9.13
CA GLY A 119 15.58 -10.59 7.91
C GLY A 119 16.16 -9.19 7.91
N PRO A 120 16.83 -8.79 6.80
CA PRO A 120 17.48 -7.50 6.69
C PRO A 120 16.54 -6.33 6.92
N MET A 121 17.06 -5.32 7.60
CA MET A 121 16.36 -4.14 8.07
C MET A 121 17.28 -2.93 8.00
N VAL A 122 16.73 -1.76 7.64
CA VAL A 122 17.47 -0.50 7.83
C VAL A 122 17.65 -0.19 9.32
N PRO A 123 18.84 0.25 9.76
CA PRO A 123 19.05 0.63 11.15
C PRO A 123 17.99 1.62 11.65
N GLY A 124 17.36 1.29 12.78
CA GLY A 124 16.34 2.15 13.39
C GLY A 124 14.95 2.06 12.76
N TRP A 125 14.69 1.09 11.87
CA TRP A 125 13.35 0.82 11.34
C TRP A 125 12.31 0.67 12.46
N LYS A 126 11.18 1.36 12.29
CA LYS A 126 10.01 1.28 13.17
C LYS A 126 8.78 1.02 12.33
N ASN A 127 8.06 -0.05 12.65
CA ASN A 127 6.83 -0.40 11.94
C ASN A 127 5.75 0.66 12.12
N GLU A 128 5.75 1.34 13.28
CA GLU A 128 4.83 2.41 13.65
C GLU A 128 4.93 3.63 12.72
N ASP A 129 6.09 3.87 12.12
CA ASP A 129 6.37 5.06 11.31
C ASP A 129 6.04 4.86 9.82
N VAL A 130 5.73 3.63 9.40
CA VAL A 130 5.58 3.26 7.98
C VAL A 130 4.44 4.01 7.30
N ASP A 131 3.21 3.87 7.79
CA ASP A 131 2.05 4.52 7.17
C ASP A 131 2.08 6.05 7.31
N PRO A 132 2.52 6.65 8.44
CA PRO A 132 2.81 8.09 8.50
C PRO A 132 3.82 8.56 7.44
N THR A 133 4.87 7.77 7.17
CA THR A 133 5.86 8.11 6.12
C THR A 133 5.23 8.09 4.73
N TYR A 134 4.33 7.13 4.45
CA TYR A 134 3.58 7.11 3.18
C TYR A 134 2.70 8.35 2.99
N ILE A 135 2.11 8.88 4.07
CA ILE A 135 1.34 10.12 4.00
C ILE A 135 2.23 11.32 3.69
N VAL A 136 3.39 11.42 4.32
CA VAL A 136 4.36 12.48 4.01
C VAL A 136 4.75 12.43 2.54
N LYS A 137 5.15 11.26 2.04
CA LYS A 137 5.56 11.08 0.63
C LYS A 137 4.42 11.33 -0.37
N SER A 138 3.18 11.02 0.02
CA SER A 138 1.99 11.32 -0.80
C SER A 138 1.75 12.81 -0.94
N LYS A 139 1.86 13.57 0.15
CA LYS A 139 1.74 15.04 0.12
C LYS A 139 2.89 15.69 -0.65
N GLU A 140 4.11 15.18 -0.50
CA GLU A 140 5.28 15.63 -1.28
C GLU A 140 5.06 15.41 -2.78
N PHE A 141 4.59 14.23 -3.19
CA PHE A 141 4.26 13.95 -4.59
C PHE A 141 3.21 14.92 -5.14
N ILE A 142 2.09 15.12 -4.41
CA ILE A 142 1.03 16.05 -4.83
C ILE A 142 1.59 17.48 -4.92
N SER A 143 2.37 17.94 -3.93
CA SER A 143 2.99 19.28 -3.96
C SER A 143 3.86 19.47 -5.20
N GLN A 144 4.76 18.51 -5.46
CA GLN A 144 5.68 18.57 -6.59
C GLN A 144 4.95 18.53 -7.93
N HIS A 145 3.88 17.73 -8.03
CA HIS A 145 3.04 17.69 -9.21
C HIS A 145 2.40 19.06 -9.49
N LEU A 146 1.78 19.67 -8.48
CA LEU A 146 1.13 20.98 -8.61
C LEU A 146 2.13 22.10 -8.97
N GLU A 147 3.35 22.02 -8.46
CA GLU A 147 4.40 23.00 -8.75
C GLU A 147 4.97 22.86 -10.18
N ASN A 148 5.15 21.62 -10.66
CA ASN A 148 5.97 21.36 -11.85
C ASN A 148 5.17 20.99 -13.11
N ASN A 149 3.94 20.46 -12.96
CA ASN A 149 3.24 19.79 -14.05
C ASN A 149 1.96 20.52 -14.52
N GLY A 150 1.70 21.71 -13.98
CA GLY A 150 0.69 22.63 -14.50
C GLY A 150 -0.72 22.04 -14.52
N ALA A 151 -1.28 21.82 -15.72
CA ALA A 151 -2.62 21.25 -15.91
C ALA A 151 -2.60 19.73 -16.20
N GLN A 152 -1.43 19.09 -16.12
CA GLN A 152 -1.32 17.65 -16.23
C GLN A 152 -2.10 17.00 -15.06
N PRO A 153 -2.85 15.90 -15.27
CA PRO A 153 -3.50 15.20 -14.17
C PRO A 153 -2.54 14.22 -13.46
N PHE A 154 -2.86 13.82 -12.23
CA PHE A 154 -2.10 12.79 -11.50
C PHE A 154 -2.95 11.58 -11.10
N PHE A 155 -2.28 10.45 -10.91
CA PHE A 155 -2.83 9.24 -10.32
C PHE A 155 -1.95 8.79 -9.16
N LEU A 156 -2.50 8.75 -7.96
CA LEU A 156 -1.82 8.26 -6.77
C LEU A 156 -2.45 6.94 -6.29
N TYR A 157 -1.71 5.86 -6.39
CA TYR A 157 -2.03 4.59 -5.74
C TYR A 157 -1.38 4.54 -4.36
N LEU A 158 -2.18 4.80 -3.32
CA LEU A 158 -1.77 4.76 -1.91
C LEU A 158 -2.20 3.44 -1.25
N ALA A 159 -1.25 2.54 -1.01
CA ALA A 159 -1.49 1.21 -0.45
C ALA A 159 -0.95 1.09 0.98
N LEU A 160 -1.74 1.50 1.97
CA LEU A 160 -1.34 1.45 3.39
C LEU A 160 -1.03 0.01 3.86
N SER A 161 -0.19 -0.10 4.88
CA SER A 161 0.17 -1.36 5.53
C SER A 161 -0.86 -1.76 6.58
N ALA A 162 -1.36 -0.79 7.34
CA ALA A 162 -2.44 -0.97 8.29
C ALA A 162 -3.75 -1.44 7.61
N PRO A 163 -4.59 -2.26 8.28
CA PRO A 163 -4.43 -2.77 9.65
C PRO A 163 -3.80 -4.18 9.68
N HIS A 164 -2.94 -4.51 8.71
CA HIS A 164 -2.28 -5.82 8.69
C HIS A 164 -1.41 -6.01 9.94
N ALA A 165 -1.33 -7.25 10.43
CA ALA A 165 -0.44 -7.58 11.54
C ALA A 165 1.04 -7.45 11.10
N PRO A 166 1.99 -7.27 12.03
CA PRO A 166 1.85 -7.03 13.46
C PRO A 166 1.11 -5.72 13.78
N TRP A 167 0.38 -5.71 14.90
CA TRP A 167 -0.47 -4.58 15.30
C TRP A 167 0.30 -3.59 16.18
N LEU A 168 1.20 -2.84 15.55
CA LEU A 168 2.07 -1.85 16.18
C LEU A 168 1.60 -0.43 15.83
N PRO A 169 0.58 0.11 16.53
CA PRO A 169 0.10 1.46 16.26
C PRO A 169 1.10 2.51 16.78
N PRO A 170 1.32 3.61 16.04
CA PRO A 170 2.06 4.76 16.56
C PRO A 170 1.35 5.40 17.75
N ASP A 171 2.12 6.11 18.58
CA ASP A 171 1.66 6.58 19.90
C ASP A 171 0.41 7.45 19.85
N PHE A 172 0.22 8.25 18.79
CA PHE A 172 -0.91 9.18 18.66
C PHE A 172 -2.27 8.50 18.41
N VAL A 173 -2.28 7.22 18.01
CA VAL A 173 -3.53 6.42 17.83
C VAL A 173 -3.66 5.29 18.85
N LYS A 174 -2.65 5.08 19.69
CA LYS A 174 -2.59 3.96 20.62
C LYS A 174 -3.62 4.12 21.74
N GLY A 175 -4.45 3.09 21.93
CA GLY A 175 -5.48 3.05 22.96
C GLY A 175 -6.73 3.89 22.66
N LEU A 176 -6.87 4.44 21.45
CA LEU A 176 -8.05 5.21 21.06
C LEU A 176 -9.29 4.34 20.87
N THR A 177 -9.10 3.04 20.57
CA THR A 177 -10.22 2.16 20.24
C THR A 177 -10.49 1.11 21.31
N MET A 178 -11.75 0.69 21.36
CA MET A 178 -12.16 -0.40 22.25
C MET A 178 -11.66 -1.77 21.77
N GLU A 179 -11.31 -1.96 20.48
CA GLU A 179 -10.85 -3.25 19.93
C GLU A 179 -9.37 -3.57 20.28
N GLY A 180 -8.61 -2.59 20.79
CA GLY A 180 -7.19 -2.75 21.10
C GLY A 180 -6.30 -2.48 19.87
N PRO A 181 -5.06 -2.98 19.83
CA PRO A 181 -4.04 -2.52 18.87
C PRO A 181 -4.44 -2.62 17.39
N ARG A 182 -5.24 -3.63 17.02
CA ARG A 182 -5.79 -3.73 15.66
C ARG A 182 -6.76 -2.60 15.35
N GLY A 183 -7.68 -2.29 16.27
CA GLY A 183 -8.61 -1.18 16.10
C GLY A 183 -7.87 0.16 16.05
N ASP A 184 -6.81 0.30 16.83
CA ASP A 184 -5.95 1.49 16.79
C ASP A 184 -5.26 1.66 15.43
N LEU A 185 -4.90 0.55 14.75
CA LEU A 185 -4.46 0.61 13.35
C LEU A 185 -5.60 0.95 12.36
N VAL A 186 -6.86 0.61 12.66
CA VAL A 186 -7.99 1.11 11.86
C VAL A 186 -8.15 2.62 12.05
N ALA A 187 -7.96 3.12 13.29
CA ALA A 187 -7.90 4.56 13.54
C ALA A 187 -6.70 5.23 12.83
N LEU A 188 -5.58 4.53 12.67
CA LEU A 188 -4.47 5.01 11.83
C LEU A 188 -4.88 5.14 10.36
N VAL A 189 -5.60 4.17 9.80
CA VAL A 189 -6.12 4.25 8.42
C VAL A 189 -7.06 5.45 8.27
N ASP A 190 -7.96 5.67 9.22
CA ASP A 190 -8.85 6.84 9.24
C ASP A 190 -8.06 8.16 9.24
N TRP A 191 -7.06 8.27 10.14
CA TRP A 191 -6.16 9.42 10.18
C TRP A 191 -5.41 9.61 8.85
N CYS A 192 -4.85 8.55 8.27
CA CYS A 192 -4.13 8.57 7.01
C CYS A 192 -5.01 9.09 5.85
N VAL A 193 -6.24 8.58 5.73
CA VAL A 193 -7.19 9.02 4.70
C VAL A 193 -7.60 10.48 4.94
N GLY A 194 -7.86 10.87 6.19
CA GLY A 194 -8.13 12.26 6.56
C GLY A 194 -7.00 13.19 6.16
N GLN A 195 -5.74 12.82 6.41
CA GLN A 195 -4.58 13.62 6.03
C GLN A 195 -4.48 13.88 4.52
N ILE A 196 -4.87 12.93 3.67
CA ILE A 196 -4.89 13.14 2.22
C ILE A 196 -6.11 13.96 1.81
N SER A 197 -7.30 13.63 2.33
CA SER A 197 -8.53 14.35 2.02
C SER A 197 -8.43 15.83 2.39
N ASP A 198 -7.98 16.14 3.60
CA ASP A 198 -7.79 17.50 4.08
C ASP A 198 -6.76 18.23 3.22
N TYR A 199 -5.69 17.56 2.84
CA TYR A 199 -4.65 18.15 2.01
C TYR A 199 -5.13 18.49 0.59
N LEU A 200 -5.98 17.65 -0.02
CA LEU A 200 -6.62 17.97 -1.31
C LEU A 200 -7.54 19.19 -1.19
N ASP A 201 -8.27 19.32 -0.09
CA ASP A 201 -9.13 20.48 0.20
C ASP A 201 -8.28 21.75 0.43
N GLU A 202 -7.18 21.65 1.18
CA GLU A 202 -6.23 22.75 1.44
C GLU A 202 -5.55 23.26 0.18
N GLN A 203 -5.18 22.36 -0.75
CA GLN A 203 -4.61 22.73 -2.04
C GLN A 203 -5.66 23.25 -3.04
N GLY A 204 -6.95 23.16 -2.71
CA GLY A 204 -8.04 23.64 -3.57
C GLY A 204 -8.26 22.83 -4.84
N ILE A 205 -7.88 21.55 -4.84
CA ILE A 205 -7.98 20.64 -6.00
C ILE A 205 -8.99 19.50 -5.80
N ALA A 206 -9.69 19.50 -4.66
CA ALA A 206 -10.59 18.41 -4.30
C ALA A 206 -11.76 18.22 -5.27
N ASP A 207 -12.31 19.29 -5.85
CA ASP A 207 -13.41 19.24 -6.82
C ASP A 207 -12.98 18.69 -8.20
N ASP A 208 -11.68 18.65 -8.48
CA ASP A 208 -11.09 18.01 -9.65
C ASP A 208 -10.37 16.68 -9.33
N THR A 209 -10.56 16.16 -8.11
CA THR A 209 -9.96 14.89 -7.67
C THR A 209 -11.01 13.86 -7.30
N LEU A 210 -11.01 12.71 -7.99
CA LEU A 210 -11.74 11.51 -7.55
C LEU A 210 -10.91 10.77 -6.50
N LEU A 211 -11.37 10.77 -5.25
CA LEU A 211 -10.79 9.97 -4.17
C LEU A 211 -11.63 8.69 -3.97
N ILE A 212 -10.99 7.53 -4.07
CA ILE A 212 -11.59 6.22 -3.80
C ILE A 212 -10.91 5.59 -2.59
N PHE A 213 -11.71 5.11 -1.64
CA PHE A 213 -11.26 4.31 -0.50
C PHE A 213 -11.89 2.91 -0.56
N THR A 214 -11.05 1.88 -0.45
CA THR A 214 -11.47 0.48 -0.38
C THR A 214 -10.39 -0.41 0.26
N SER A 215 -10.58 -1.73 0.24
CA SER A 215 -9.71 -2.75 0.86
C SER A 215 -9.38 -3.87 -0.12
N ASP A 216 -8.28 -4.61 0.11
CA ASP A 216 -7.81 -5.69 -0.77
C ASP A 216 -8.51 -7.04 -0.54
N ASN A 217 -9.06 -7.24 0.66
CA ASN A 217 -9.74 -8.47 1.09
C ASN A 217 -10.46 -8.25 2.43
N GLY A 218 -11.30 -9.23 2.77
CA GLY A 218 -12.06 -9.18 4.01
C GLY A 218 -11.18 -9.18 5.27
N PRO A 219 -11.75 -8.84 6.43
CA PRO A 219 -11.01 -8.64 7.67
C PRO A 219 -10.52 -9.95 8.29
N ARG A 220 -9.65 -9.83 9.30
CA ARG A 220 -9.48 -10.88 10.32
C ARG A 220 -10.59 -10.83 11.36
N VAL A 221 -10.76 -11.89 12.14
CA VAL A 221 -11.71 -11.94 13.26
C VAL A 221 -11.46 -10.77 14.20
N GLY A 222 -12.52 -10.02 14.52
CA GLY A 222 -12.43 -8.90 15.44
C GLY A 222 -12.18 -9.32 16.88
N ALA A 223 -11.60 -8.42 17.66
CA ALA A 223 -11.36 -8.64 19.08
C ALA A 223 -12.50 -8.06 19.94
N LYS A 224 -12.62 -8.53 21.20
CA LYS A 224 -13.52 -7.95 22.21
C LYS A 224 -14.98 -7.80 21.74
N GLY A 225 -15.47 -8.78 20.97
CA GLY A 225 -16.84 -8.80 20.46
C GLY A 225 -17.10 -7.93 19.23
N HIS A 226 -16.08 -7.25 18.69
CA HIS A 226 -16.21 -6.49 17.45
C HIS A 226 -16.47 -7.43 16.26
N LYS A 227 -17.53 -7.14 15.50
CA LYS A 227 -17.91 -7.88 14.29
C LYS A 227 -17.24 -7.25 13.07
N SER A 228 -15.97 -7.56 12.85
CA SER A 228 -15.17 -6.92 11.79
C SER A 228 -15.72 -7.15 10.38
N SER A 229 -16.37 -8.29 10.10
CA SER A 229 -17.06 -8.58 8.84
C SER A 229 -18.54 -8.14 8.84
N GLY A 230 -18.97 -7.37 9.84
CA GLY A 230 -20.35 -6.94 10.01
C GLY A 230 -21.33 -8.12 10.11
N PRO A 231 -22.43 -8.13 9.34
CA PRO A 231 -23.39 -9.24 9.32
C PRO A 231 -22.91 -10.43 8.47
N TYR A 232 -21.80 -10.28 7.73
CA TYR A 232 -21.39 -11.23 6.71
C TYR A 232 -20.58 -12.40 7.29
N ARG A 233 -20.84 -13.59 6.73
CA ARG A 233 -20.10 -14.81 7.04
C ARG A 233 -18.71 -14.74 6.38
N GLY A 234 -17.68 -15.17 7.09
CA GLY A 234 -16.33 -15.30 6.54
C GLY A 234 -15.39 -14.16 6.94
N TYR A 235 -14.14 -14.31 6.52
CA TYR A 235 -12.99 -13.47 6.86
C TYR A 235 -11.97 -13.63 5.72
N LYS A 236 -10.87 -12.88 5.75
CA LYS A 236 -9.72 -13.07 4.84
C LYS A 236 -9.46 -14.55 4.55
N SER A 237 -9.25 -14.89 3.27
CA SER A 237 -9.05 -16.25 2.73
C SER A 237 -10.28 -17.16 2.63
N HIS A 238 -11.45 -16.72 3.08
CA HIS A 238 -12.70 -17.45 2.86
C HIS A 238 -13.42 -16.99 1.59
N ILE A 239 -14.17 -17.90 0.95
CA ILE A 239 -14.98 -17.64 -0.24
C ILE A 239 -16.35 -16.98 0.05
N TRP A 240 -16.67 -16.78 1.34
CA TRP A 240 -17.93 -16.18 1.79
C TRP A 240 -17.86 -14.65 1.73
N GLU A 241 -19.01 -13.98 1.73
CA GLU A 241 -19.14 -12.50 1.65
C GLU A 241 -18.15 -11.73 2.53
N GLY A 242 -17.98 -12.11 3.81
CA GLY A 242 -17.06 -11.44 4.72
C GLY A 242 -15.57 -11.64 4.40
N GLY A 243 -15.23 -12.39 3.36
CA GLY A 243 -13.86 -12.57 2.88
C GLY A 243 -13.47 -11.67 1.69
N HIS A 244 -14.45 -11.06 1.01
CA HIS A 244 -14.22 -10.27 -0.21
C HIS A 244 -15.22 -9.12 -0.47
N ARG A 245 -16.26 -8.96 0.35
CA ARG A 245 -17.14 -7.77 0.32
C ARG A 245 -16.53 -6.67 1.16
N GLU A 246 -15.99 -5.66 0.49
CA GLU A 246 -15.20 -4.59 1.07
C GLU A 246 -15.99 -3.28 1.24
N PRO A 247 -15.59 -2.39 2.18
CA PRO A 247 -16.06 -1.01 2.13
C PRO A 247 -15.61 -0.36 0.81
N PHE A 248 -16.49 0.46 0.24
CA PHE A 248 -16.18 1.27 -0.93
C PHE A 248 -16.77 2.67 -0.74
N ILE A 249 -15.92 3.69 -0.78
CA ILE A 249 -16.31 5.09 -0.67
C ILE A 249 -15.65 5.84 -1.82
N ALA A 250 -16.43 6.61 -2.57
CA ALA A 250 -15.94 7.52 -3.58
C ALA A 250 -16.35 8.96 -3.24
N ARG A 251 -15.39 9.89 -3.30
CA ARG A 251 -15.60 11.33 -3.07
C ARG A 251 -15.11 12.09 -4.30
N TRP A 252 -16.01 12.86 -4.90
CA TRP A 252 -15.68 13.82 -5.96
C TRP A 252 -16.67 15.00 -5.88
N PRO A 253 -16.32 16.07 -5.13
CA PRO A 253 -17.17 17.24 -4.99
C PRO A 253 -17.63 17.79 -6.35
N GLY A 254 -18.92 18.11 -6.47
CA GLY A 254 -19.52 18.61 -7.71
C GLY A 254 -19.81 17.54 -8.78
N LYS A 255 -19.30 16.31 -8.65
CA LYS A 255 -19.59 15.18 -9.56
C LYS A 255 -20.39 14.06 -8.91
N ILE A 256 -20.07 13.72 -7.66
CA ILE A 256 -20.76 12.70 -6.86
C ILE A 256 -21.63 13.41 -5.83
N GLN A 257 -22.91 13.02 -5.74
CA GLN A 257 -23.84 13.58 -4.75
C GLN A 257 -23.41 13.17 -3.33
N PRO A 258 -23.16 14.12 -2.40
CA PRO A 258 -22.77 13.78 -1.03
C PRO A 258 -23.82 12.93 -0.32
N GLY A 259 -23.37 11.90 0.40
CA GLY A 259 -24.24 11.01 1.18
C GLY A 259 -25.14 10.09 0.34
N SER A 260 -24.95 10.02 -0.98
CA SER A 260 -25.66 9.04 -1.83
C SER A 260 -25.11 7.63 -1.65
N THR A 261 -25.95 6.64 -1.94
CA THR A 261 -25.60 5.21 -1.94
C THR A 261 -25.95 4.57 -3.28
N SER A 262 -25.22 3.51 -3.65
CA SER A 262 -25.52 2.68 -4.81
C SER A 262 -25.52 1.21 -4.39
N ASP A 263 -26.49 0.46 -4.90
CA ASP A 263 -26.58 -1.01 -4.74
C ASP A 263 -26.00 -1.76 -5.95
N GLU A 264 -25.39 -1.04 -6.90
CA GLU A 264 -24.76 -1.64 -8.08
C GLU A 264 -23.61 -2.57 -7.64
N PRO A 265 -23.60 -3.84 -8.07
CA PRO A 265 -22.48 -4.73 -7.83
C PRO A 265 -21.24 -4.24 -8.58
N ILE A 266 -20.14 -4.08 -7.85
CA ILE A 266 -18.84 -3.72 -8.41
C ILE A 266 -17.75 -4.69 -7.90
N GLU A 267 -16.67 -4.79 -8.66
CA GLU A 267 -15.44 -5.49 -8.30
C GLU A 267 -14.23 -4.56 -8.39
N LEU A 268 -13.14 -4.85 -7.66
CA LEU A 268 -11.93 -4.02 -7.69
C LEU A 268 -11.32 -3.90 -9.09
N THR A 269 -11.57 -4.89 -9.96
CA THR A 269 -11.15 -4.90 -11.37
C THR A 269 -11.90 -3.87 -12.23
N ASP A 270 -13.05 -3.37 -11.78
CA ASP A 270 -13.78 -2.29 -12.46
C ASP A 270 -13.02 -0.96 -12.44
N LEU A 271 -12.03 -0.81 -11.54
CA LEU A 271 -11.19 0.38 -11.50
C LEU A 271 -10.53 0.65 -12.85
N TYR A 272 -10.06 -0.40 -13.55
CA TYR A 272 -9.43 -0.24 -14.85
C TYR A 272 -10.39 0.35 -15.89
N ALA A 273 -11.60 -0.21 -15.99
CA ALA A 273 -12.62 0.27 -16.93
C ALA A 273 -13.11 1.67 -16.54
N THR A 274 -13.21 1.96 -15.24
CA THR A 274 -13.57 3.28 -14.72
C THR A 274 -12.54 4.33 -15.10
N CYS A 275 -11.24 4.07 -14.88
CA CYS A 275 -10.16 4.95 -15.31
C CYS A 275 -10.17 5.17 -16.83
N ALA A 276 -10.39 4.12 -17.62
CA ALA A 276 -10.49 4.23 -19.07
C ALA A 276 -11.67 5.10 -19.53
N ALA A 277 -12.76 5.16 -18.76
CA ALA A 277 -13.93 5.97 -19.09
C ALA A 277 -13.81 7.44 -18.64
N LEU A 278 -12.95 7.72 -17.66
CA LEU A 278 -12.70 9.07 -17.14
C LEU A 278 -11.65 9.84 -17.94
N THR A 279 -10.90 9.17 -18.81
CA THR A 279 -9.73 9.70 -19.52
C THR A 279 -9.90 9.73 -21.02
#